data_AF-A0A7C4ZG81-F1
#
_entry.id   AF-A0A7C4ZG81-F1
#
_cell.length_a   1.000
_cell.length_b   1.000
_cell.length_c   1.000
_cell.angle_alpha   90.00
_cell.angle_beta   90.00
_cell.angle_gamma   90.00
#
_symmetry.space_group_name_H-M   'P 1'
#
loop_
_entity.id
_entity.type
_entity.pdbx_description
1 polymer ?
#
loop_
_entity_poly.entity_id
_entity_poly.type
_entity_poly.pdbx_seq_one_letter_code
_entity_poly.pdbx_strand_id
1 'polypeptide(L)'
;ARFRGEDPARVRAVADRLLVWGLAVGVLIAALLALGRPWIPRVFTDDAEVLAAVGAIWALLWAPQPLNALVFVWDGIFMAAERFRFLAGAMLLAAGAGALEMLLVVPQGWGLAGVWWGMILINAVRALTLAWGYWRARMV
;
A
#
# COMPACT_ATOMS: atom_id res chain seq x y z
N ALA A 1 16.36 -7.57 -19.79
CA ALA A 1 15.13 -6.90 -20.26
C ALA A 1 14.43 -7.62 -21.41
N ARG A 2 13.40 -8.44 -21.08
CA ARG A 2 12.54 -9.19 -22.03
C ARG A 2 11.62 -8.31 -22.90
N PHE A 3 11.66 -6.98 -22.71
CA PHE A 3 10.91 -5.96 -23.45
C PHE A 3 11.75 -5.15 -24.45
N ARG A 4 13.02 -5.52 -24.68
CA ARG A 4 13.83 -4.87 -25.73
C ARG A 4 13.19 -5.16 -27.09
N GLY A 5 12.36 -4.23 -27.58
CA GLY A 5 11.67 -4.30 -28.87
C GLY A 5 10.15 -4.12 -28.82
N GLU A 6 9.52 -4.02 -27.64
CA GLU A 6 8.08 -3.72 -27.56
C GLU A 6 7.78 -2.22 -27.69
N ASP A 7 6.62 -1.91 -28.27
CA ASP A 7 6.14 -0.55 -28.45
C ASP A 7 5.96 0.16 -27.08
N PRO A 8 6.65 1.30 -26.85
CA PRO A 8 6.44 2.21 -25.73
C PRO A 8 5.00 2.37 -25.28
N ALA A 9 4.11 2.64 -26.24
CA ALA A 9 2.71 2.92 -25.98
C ALA A 9 1.98 1.67 -25.47
N ARG A 10 2.35 0.50 -25.99
CA ARG A 10 1.75 -0.78 -25.59
C ARG A 10 2.14 -1.16 -24.16
N VAL A 11 3.41 -0.98 -23.79
CA VAL A 11 3.88 -1.22 -22.41
C VAL A 11 3.13 -0.32 -21.44
N ARG A 12 2.98 0.97 -21.79
CA ARG A 12 2.22 1.93 -20.98
C ARG A 12 0.75 1.54 -20.84
N ALA A 13 0.09 1.16 -21.94
CA ALA A 13 -1.31 0.77 -21.92
C ALA A 13 -1.56 -0.48 -21.05
N VAL A 14 -0.65 -1.46 -21.07
CA VAL A 14 -0.72 -2.63 -20.18
C VAL A 14 -0.55 -2.22 -18.73
N ALA A 15 0.43 -1.36 -18.42
CA ALA A 15 0.67 -0.86 -17.07
C ALA A 15 -0.55 -0.09 -16.52
N ASP A 16 -1.15 0.80 -17.33
CA ASP A 16 -2.36 1.54 -16.94
C ASP A 16 -3.55 0.59 -16.70
N ARG A 17 -3.71 -0.44 -17.54
CA ARG A 17 -4.73 -1.47 -17.34
C ARG A 17 -4.50 -2.28 -16.06
N LEU A 18 -3.26 -2.62 -15.73
CA LEU A 18 -2.93 -3.29 -14.47
C LEU A 18 -3.24 -2.41 -13.25
N LEU A 19 -3.03 -1.09 -13.33
CA LEU A 19 -3.41 -0.16 -12.26
C LEU A 19 -4.93 -0.12 -12.05
N VAL A 20 -5.72 -0.13 -13.13
CA VAL A 20 -7.19 -0.21 -13.05
C VAL A 20 -7.63 -1.52 -12.38
N TRP A 21 -7.06 -2.66 -12.78
CA TRP A 21 -7.36 -3.94 -12.14
C TRP A 21 -6.91 -3.99 -10.68
N GLY A 22 -5.73 -3.45 -10.38
CA GLY A 22 -5.22 -3.33 -9.01
C GLY A 22 -6.17 -2.51 -8.14
N LEU A 23 -6.64 -1.36 -8.63
CA LEU A 23 -7.62 -0.54 -7.92
C LEU A 23 -8.93 -1.28 -7.69
N ALA A 24 -9.47 -1.94 -8.72
CA ALA A 24 -10.71 -2.70 -8.60
C ALA A 24 -10.61 -3.82 -7.55
N VAL A 25 -9.51 -4.57 -7.56
CA VAL A 25 -9.23 -5.61 -6.55
C VAL A 25 -9.05 -5.00 -5.16
N GLY A 26 -8.32 -3.89 -5.04
CA GLY A 26 -8.14 -3.19 -3.77
C GLY A 26 -9.46 -2.67 -3.18
N VAL A 27 -10.36 -2.14 -4.02
CA VAL A 27 -11.72 -1.75 -3.62
C VAL A 27 -12.56 -2.96 -3.20
N LEU A 28 -12.48 -4.07 -3.95
CA LEU A 28 -13.16 -5.31 -3.58
C LEU A 28 -12.69 -5.82 -2.21
N ILE A 29 -11.38 -5.86 -1.97
CA ILE A 29 -10.80 -6.27 -0.68
C ILE A 29 -11.25 -5.31 0.43
N ALA A 30 -11.23 -4.00 0.19
CA ALA A 30 -11.72 -3.00 1.13
C ALA A 30 -13.17 -3.27 1.53
N ALA A 31 -14.04 -3.53 0.55
CA ALA A 31 -15.45 -3.83 0.78
C ALA A 31 -15.64 -5.14 1.57
N LEU A 32 -14.91 -6.19 1.21
CA LEU A 32 -14.97 -7.49 1.91
C LEU A 32 -14.52 -7.36 3.37
N LEU A 33 -13.45 -6.62 3.64
CA LEU A 33 -12.99 -6.36 5.01
C LEU A 33 -13.96 -5.44 5.78
N ALA A 34 -14.50 -4.40 5.14
CA ALA A 34 -15.44 -3.49 5.76
C ALA A 34 -16.71 -4.24 6.21
N LEU A 35 -17.29 -5.05 5.32
CA LEU A 35 -18.47 -5.87 5.60
C LEU A 35 -18.13 -7.03 6.55
N GLY A 36 -16.91 -7.57 6.44
CA GLY A 36 -16.43 -8.71 7.21
C GLY A 36 -16.19 -8.45 8.70
N ARG A 37 -16.29 -7.19 9.18
CA ARG A 37 -16.01 -6.79 10.57
C ARG A 37 -16.62 -7.70 11.64
N PRO A 38 -17.88 -8.16 11.55
CA PRO A 38 -18.47 -8.99 12.59
C PRO A 38 -17.89 -10.41 12.67
N TRP A 39 -17.33 -10.92 11.57
CA TRP A 39 -16.95 -12.33 11.45
C TRP A 39 -15.43 -12.53 11.42
N ILE A 40 -14.71 -11.73 10.64
CA ILE A 40 -13.28 -11.94 10.39
C ILE A 40 -12.45 -11.98 11.69
N PRO A 41 -12.56 -11.02 12.64
CA PRO A 41 -11.79 -11.08 13.88
C PRO A 41 -12.04 -12.34 14.71
N ARG A 42 -13.28 -12.83 14.72
CA ARG A 42 -13.71 -14.01 15.51
C ARG A 42 -13.17 -15.33 14.98
N VAL A 43 -12.71 -15.37 13.72
CA VAL A 43 -11.98 -16.53 13.19
C VAL A 43 -10.62 -16.69 13.87
N PHE A 44 -10.04 -15.59 14.36
CA PHE A 44 -8.70 -15.61 14.98
C PHE A 44 -8.74 -15.73 16.49
N THR A 45 -9.75 -15.19 17.16
CA THR A 45 -9.84 -15.18 18.62
C THR A 45 -11.26 -14.91 19.11
N ASP A 46 -11.61 -15.47 20.27
CA ASP A 46 -12.84 -15.16 21.02
C ASP A 46 -12.60 -14.19 22.19
N ASP A 47 -11.35 -13.75 22.40
CA ASP A 47 -10.99 -12.82 23.48
C ASP A 47 -11.61 -11.43 23.26
N ALA A 48 -12.41 -10.98 24.23
CA ALA A 48 -13.17 -9.75 24.13
C ALA A 48 -12.28 -8.49 24.07
N GLU A 49 -11.14 -8.47 24.77
CA GLU A 49 -10.22 -7.34 24.76
C GLU A 49 -9.54 -7.20 23.40
N VAL A 50 -9.10 -8.32 22.81
CA VAL A 50 -8.49 -8.32 21.47
C VAL A 50 -9.51 -7.90 20.40
N LEU A 51 -10.74 -8.41 20.48
CA LEU A 51 -11.81 -8.03 19.56
C LEU A 51 -12.15 -6.54 19.66
N ALA A 52 -12.16 -5.96 20.86
CA ALA A 52 -12.36 -4.53 21.06
C ALA A 52 -11.21 -3.71 20.48
N ALA A 53 -9.95 -4.12 20.72
CA ALA A 53 -8.76 -3.45 20.19
C ALA A 53 -8.73 -3.45 18.66
N VAL A 54 -8.96 -4.60 18.03
CA VAL A 54 -9.08 -4.72 16.56
C VAL A 54 -10.27 -3.91 16.03
N GLY A 55 -11.40 -3.92 16.76
CA GLY A 55 -12.58 -3.16 16.44
C GLY A 55 -12.33 -1.65 16.39
N ALA A 56 -11.44 -1.13 17.23
CA ALA A 56 -11.07 0.29 17.29
C ALA A 56 -10.26 0.75 16.06
N ILE A 57 -9.40 -0.13 15.53
CA ILE A 57 -8.55 0.17 14.36
C ILE A 57 -9.11 -0.35 13.04
N TRP A 58 -10.28 -1.01 13.03
CA TRP A 58 -10.79 -1.74 11.86
C TRP A 58 -10.82 -0.90 10.57
N ALA A 59 -11.15 0.38 10.67
CA ALA A 59 -11.13 1.30 9.53
C ALA A 59 -9.73 1.47 8.91
N LEU A 60 -8.69 1.48 9.75
CA LEU A 60 -7.30 1.55 9.32
C LEU A 60 -6.85 0.28 8.58
N LEU A 61 -7.56 -0.85 8.75
CA LEU A 61 -7.29 -2.08 8.02
C LEU A 61 -7.88 -2.04 6.61
N TRP A 62 -9.16 -1.70 6.47
CA TRP A 62 -9.84 -1.84 5.17
C TRP A 62 -9.72 -0.59 4.29
N ALA A 63 -9.71 0.61 4.86
CA ALA A 63 -9.74 1.85 4.08
C ALA A 63 -8.49 2.04 3.18
N PRO A 64 -7.26 1.67 3.61
CA PRO A 64 -6.07 1.83 2.79
C PRO A 64 -5.90 0.79 1.68
N GLN A 65 -6.72 -0.26 1.63
CA GLN A 65 -6.53 -1.38 0.68
C GLN A 65 -6.48 -0.95 -0.80
N PRO A 66 -7.30 0.00 -1.28
CA PRO A 66 -7.18 0.50 -2.66
C PRO A 66 -5.83 1.15 -2.94
N LEU A 67 -5.30 1.92 -1.98
CA LEU A 67 -3.99 2.56 -2.08
C LEU A 67 -2.86 1.52 -2.08
N ASN A 68 -2.94 0.54 -1.17
CA ASN A 68 -1.95 -0.53 -1.06
C ASN A 68 -1.88 -1.35 -2.36
N ALA A 69 -3.03 -1.66 -2.95
CA ALA A 69 -3.07 -2.40 -4.22
C ALA A 69 -2.37 -1.64 -5.36
N LEU A 70 -2.56 -0.32 -5.46
CA LEU A 70 -1.85 0.51 -6.44
C LEU A 70 -0.33 0.50 -6.21
N VAL A 71 0.11 0.62 -4.95
CA VAL A 71 1.53 0.55 -4.59
C VAL A 71 2.14 -0.78 -5.04
N PHE A 72 1.48 -1.91 -4.78
CA PHE A 72 1.98 -3.22 -5.17
C PHE A 72 2.03 -3.42 -6.69
N VAL A 73 1.05 -2.89 -7.43
CA VAL A 73 1.10 -2.90 -8.90
C VAL A 73 2.28 -2.06 -9.41
N TRP A 74 2.49 -0.86 -8.85
CA TRP A 74 3.66 -0.06 -9.20
C TRP A 74 4.97 -0.78 -8.89
N ASP A 75 5.15 -1.37 -7.72
CA ASP A 75 6.36 -2.14 -7.41
C ASP A 75 6.63 -3.19 -8.50
N GLY A 76 5.60 -3.94 -8.91
CA GLY A 76 5.67 -4.89 -10.02
C GLY A 76 6.13 -4.26 -11.32
N ILE A 77 5.54 -3.12 -11.71
CA ILE A 77 5.89 -2.38 -12.93
C ILE A 77 7.36 -1.91 -12.89
N PHE A 78 7.79 -1.30 -11.79
CA PHE A 78 9.17 -0.80 -11.65
C PHE A 78 10.19 -1.94 -11.57
N MET A 79 9.85 -3.08 -10.96
CA MET A 79 10.68 -4.29 -10.96
C MET A 79 10.79 -4.87 -12.38
N ALA A 80 9.69 -4.94 -13.12
CA ALA A 80 9.68 -5.39 -14.51
C ALA A 80 10.49 -4.47 -15.44
N ALA A 81 10.53 -3.18 -15.13
CA ALA A 81 11.37 -2.18 -15.79
C ALA A 81 12.82 -2.15 -15.29
N GLU A 82 13.23 -3.07 -14.40
CA GLU A 82 14.57 -3.16 -13.81
C GLU A 82 15.02 -1.87 -13.08
N ARG A 83 14.08 -1.03 -12.62
CA ARG A 83 14.34 0.26 -11.94
C ARG A 83 14.61 0.11 -10.44
N PHE A 84 15.45 -0.85 -10.06
CA PHE A 84 15.67 -1.22 -8.66
C PHE A 84 16.26 -0.10 -7.78
N ARG A 85 17.17 0.73 -8.33
CA ARG A 85 17.74 1.87 -7.60
C ARG A 85 16.67 2.89 -7.18
N PHE A 86 15.69 3.11 -8.06
CA PHE A 86 14.58 4.01 -7.77
C PHE A 86 13.67 3.41 -6.68
N LEU A 87 13.32 2.13 -6.79
CA LEU A 87 12.51 1.42 -5.78
C LEU A 87 13.19 1.45 -4.41
N ALA A 88 14.50 1.18 -4.34
CA ALA A 88 15.25 1.23 -3.10
C ALA A 88 15.21 2.63 -2.46
N GLY A 89 15.42 3.69 -3.25
CA GLY A 89 15.33 5.08 -2.76
C GLY A 89 13.93 5.44 -2.26
N ALA A 90 12.89 5.06 -3.00
CA ALA A 90 11.50 5.28 -2.60
C ALA A 90 11.15 4.53 -1.29
N MET A 91 11.62 3.29 -1.15
CA MET A 91 11.41 2.49 0.04
C MET A 91 12.15 3.07 1.26
N LEU A 92 13.40 3.53 1.09
CA LEU A 92 14.15 4.18 2.17
C LEU A 92 13.46 5.45 2.65
N LEU A 93 12.95 6.29 1.74
CA LEU A 93 12.21 7.48 2.11
C LEU A 93 10.93 7.14 2.89
N ALA A 94 10.16 6.16 2.40
CA ALA A 94 8.94 5.72 3.05
C ALA A 94 9.18 5.09 4.42
N ALA A 95 10.19 4.20 4.53
CA ALA A 95 10.59 3.59 5.77
C ALA A 95 11.11 4.63 6.78
N GLY A 96 11.87 5.63 6.31
CA GLY A 96 12.31 6.75 7.14
C GLY A 96 11.13 7.55 7.69
N ALA A 97 10.16 7.90 6.84
CA ALA A 97 8.95 8.61 7.28
C ALA A 97 8.13 7.81 8.30
N GLY A 98 7.92 6.51 8.04
CA GLY A 98 7.25 5.60 8.98
C GLY A 98 8.00 5.42 10.28
N ALA A 99 9.33 5.31 10.25
CA ALA A 99 10.15 5.19 11.44
C ALA A 99 10.09 6.47 12.31
N LEU A 100 10.12 7.64 11.69
CA LEU A 100 9.99 8.91 12.41
C LEU A 100 8.63 9.05 13.10
N GLU A 101 7.54 8.64 12.43
CA GLU A 101 6.21 8.58 13.05
C GLU A 101 6.19 7.56 14.19
N MET A 102 6.76 6.38 14.00
CA MET A 102 6.75 5.30 14.99
C MET A 102 7.46 5.71 16.30
N LEU A 103 8.50 6.54 16.21
CA LEU A 103 9.18 7.11 17.39
C LEU A 103 8.26 7.99 18.24
N LEU A 104 7.17 8.52 17.68
CA LEU A 104 6.20 9.36 18.37
C LEU A 104 5.07 8.56 19.03
N VAL A 105 4.84 7.31 18.62
CA VAL A 105 3.71 6.50 19.10
C VAL A 105 3.71 6.33 20.62
N VAL A 106 4.87 6.01 21.21
CA VAL A 106 4.98 5.82 22.67
C VAL A 106 4.94 7.15 23.43
N PRO A 107 5.74 8.18 23.10
CA PRO A 107 5.69 9.47 23.80
C PRO A 107 4.33 10.16 23.75
N GLN A 108 3.58 9.99 22.65
CA GLN A 108 2.27 10.61 22.47
C GLN A 108 1.10 9.72 22.91
N GLY A 109 1.36 8.49 23.34
CA GLY A 109 0.33 7.56 23.78
C GLY A 109 -0.67 7.14 22.70
N TRP A 110 -0.29 7.17 21.42
CA TRP A 110 -1.18 6.82 20.31
C TRP A 110 -1.56 5.33 20.24
N GLY A 111 -0.81 4.49 20.96
CA GLY A 111 -1.08 3.07 21.11
C GLY A 111 -1.14 2.34 19.77
N LEU A 112 -2.04 1.36 19.66
CA LEU A 112 -2.19 0.52 18.47
C LEU A 112 -2.56 1.33 17.22
N ALA A 113 -3.39 2.37 17.34
CA ALA A 113 -3.79 3.20 16.21
C ALA A 113 -2.58 3.94 15.60
N GLY A 114 -1.65 4.43 16.44
CA GLY A 114 -0.40 5.06 15.98
C GLY A 114 0.42 4.12 15.10
N VAL A 115 0.65 2.88 15.55
CA VAL A 115 1.38 1.87 14.77
C VAL A 115 0.76 1.66 13.38
N TRP A 116 -0.57 1.58 13.30
CA TRP A 116 -1.27 1.43 12.03
C TRP A 116 -1.17 2.67 11.15
N TRP A 117 -1.22 3.87 11.73
CA TRP A 117 -0.96 5.10 10.99
C TRP A 117 0.46 5.15 10.43
N GLY A 118 1.46 4.67 11.15
CA GLY A 118 2.82 4.49 10.64
C GLY A 118 2.90 3.59 9.41
N MET A 119 2.21 2.45 9.44
CA MET A 119 2.13 1.54 8.30
C MET A 119 1.42 2.18 7.09
N ILE A 120 0.33 2.92 7.33
CA ILE A 120 -0.39 3.68 6.29
C ILE A 120 0.53 4.76 5.71
N LEU A 121 1.27 5.47 6.55
CA LEU A 121 2.20 6.52 6.14
C LEU A 121 3.28 5.96 5.21
N ILE A 122 3.86 4.80 5.53
CA ILE A 122 4.82 4.12 4.65
C ILE A 122 4.21 3.93 3.26
N ASN A 123 3.03 3.33 3.16
CA ASN A 123 2.40 3.09 1.86
C ASN A 123 1.91 4.38 1.18
N ALA A 124 1.53 5.42 1.92
CA ALA A 124 1.18 6.72 1.36
C ALA A 124 2.40 7.40 0.72
N VAL A 125 3.56 7.40 1.39
CA VAL A 125 4.80 7.93 0.81
C VAL A 125 5.23 7.10 -0.40
N ARG A 126 5.06 5.77 -0.37
CA ARG A 126 5.31 4.90 -1.53
C ARG A 126 4.37 5.23 -2.68
N ALA A 127 3.08 5.39 -2.43
CA ALA A 127 2.12 5.77 -3.46
C ALA A 127 2.49 7.09 -4.13
N LEU A 128 2.85 8.11 -3.34
CA LEU A 128 3.28 9.41 -3.85
C LEU A 128 4.56 9.30 -4.69
N THR A 129 5.59 8.62 -4.18
CA THR A 129 6.87 8.48 -4.88
C THR A 129 6.76 7.64 -6.14
N LEU A 130 6.03 6.53 -6.10
CA LEU A 130 5.83 5.63 -7.24
C LEU A 130 4.93 6.26 -8.30
N ALA A 131 3.83 6.90 -7.90
CA ALA A 131 3.00 7.68 -8.83
C ALA A 131 3.85 8.76 -9.50
N TRP A 132 4.60 9.55 -8.72
CA TRP A 132 5.51 10.55 -9.27
C TRP A 132 6.50 9.93 -10.26
N GLY A 133 7.14 8.84 -9.90
CA GLY A 133 8.10 8.13 -10.77
C GLY A 133 7.46 7.53 -12.02
N TYR A 134 6.17 7.20 -11.98
CA TYR A 134 5.39 6.64 -13.08
C TYR A 134 4.89 7.70 -14.06
N TRP A 135 4.57 8.91 -13.56
CA TRP A 135 4.11 10.03 -14.39
C TRP A 135 5.25 10.92 -14.90
N ARG A 136 6.33 11.07 -14.13
CA ARG A 136 7.50 11.89 -14.54
C ARG A 136 8.54 11.14 -15.34
N ALA A 137 8.79 9.88 -15.02
CA ALA A 137 9.60 9.10 -15.94
C ALA A 137 8.70 8.88 -17.16
N ARG A 138 9.20 9.28 -18.33
CA ARG A 138 8.80 8.63 -19.57
C ARG A 138 9.18 7.16 -19.40
N MET A 139 8.31 6.39 -18.74
CA MET A 139 8.36 4.95 -18.81
C MET A 139 8.04 4.67 -20.26
N VAL A 140 9.15 4.48 -20.97
CA VAL A 140 9.42 4.43 -22.39
C VAL A 140 9.71 5.76 -23.09
#